data_AF-A0A349A1L3-F1
#
_entry.id   AF-A0A349A1L3-F1
#
_cell.length_a   1.000
_cell.length_b   1.000
_cell.length_c   1.000
_cell.angle_alpha   90.00
_cell.angle_beta   90.00
_cell.angle_gamma   90.00
#
_symmetry.space_group_name_H-M   'P 1'
#
loop_
_entity.id
_entity.type
_entity.pdbx_description
1 polymer ?
#
loop_
_entity_poly.entity_id
_entity_poly.type
_entity_poly.pdbx_seq_one_letter_code
_entity_poly.pdbx_strand_id
1 'polypeptide(L)'
;MRRGGWLSVSDSPDVGALKTSARKNPDGTYSITGTKCFISAGDHNLTENIIHPVLARIEGDPPGTKGISIFVVPKIRINPDGSLGEPNDVVTGGIESKMGIHGNATCT
;
A
#
# COMPACT_ATOMS: atom_id res chain seq x y z
N MET A 1 13.45 14.27 16.63
CA MET A 1 13.63 15.27 15.55
C MET A 1 12.78 14.84 14.36
N ARG A 2 11.54 15.33 14.27
CA ARG A 2 10.56 14.95 13.24
C ARG A 2 10.86 15.70 11.94
N ARG A 3 11.30 15.01 10.88
CA ARG A 3 11.31 15.55 9.52
C ARG A 3 10.08 15.01 8.79
N GLY A 4 9.03 15.82 8.75
CA GLY A 4 7.88 15.59 7.89
C GLY A 4 8.30 15.75 6.43
N GLY A 5 8.42 14.63 5.73
CA GLY A 5 8.33 14.63 4.28
C GLY A 5 6.86 14.83 3.92
N TRP A 6 6.57 15.87 3.13
CA TRP A 6 5.24 16.10 2.58
C TRP A 6 4.84 14.87 1.75
N LEU A 7 3.76 14.20 2.17
CA LEU A 7 3.16 13.10 1.44
C LEU A 7 2.66 13.62 0.09
N SER A 8 3.28 13.19 -1.01
CA SER A 8 2.75 13.45 -2.34
C SER A 8 1.77 12.33 -2.72
N VAL A 9 0.48 12.55 -2.51
CA VAL A 9 -0.57 11.71 -3.08
C VAL A 9 -0.65 12.03 -4.57
N SER A 10 -0.29 11.09 -5.44
CA SER A 10 -0.53 11.21 -6.88
C SER A 10 -1.77 10.42 -7.24
N ASP A 11 -2.91 11.09 -7.28
CA ASP A 11 -4.19 10.55 -7.74
C ASP A 11 -4.32 10.81 -9.24
N SER A 12 -3.66 9.96 -10.03
CA SER A 12 -3.62 10.08 -11.48
C SER A 12 -4.41 8.94 -12.11
N PRO A 13 -5.30 9.20 -13.09
CA PRO A 13 -5.92 8.15 -13.88
C PRO A 13 -4.88 7.35 -14.70
N ASP A 14 -3.70 7.94 -14.94
CA ASP A 14 -2.55 7.23 -15.48
C ASP A 14 -1.82 6.45 -14.38
N VAL A 15 -2.10 5.14 -14.32
CA VAL A 15 -1.41 4.19 -13.41
C VAL A 15 0.10 4.18 -13.65
N GLY A 16 0.55 4.44 -14.88
CA GLY A 16 1.96 4.54 -15.27
C GLY A 16 2.73 5.66 -14.55
N ALA A 17 2.00 6.69 -14.09
CA ALA A 17 2.55 7.85 -13.40
C ALA A 17 2.65 7.67 -11.88
N LEU A 18 2.44 6.45 -11.35
CA LEU A 18 2.55 6.19 -9.91
C LEU A 18 3.94 6.56 -9.37
N LYS A 19 3.96 7.07 -8.13
CA LYS A 19 5.17 7.45 -7.40
C LYS A 19 5.60 6.44 -6.34
N THR A 20 4.75 5.46 -6.04
CA THR A 20 5.05 4.40 -5.06
C THR A 20 6.23 3.57 -5.54
N SER A 21 7.28 3.50 -4.73
CA SER A 21 8.51 2.76 -5.06
C SER A 21 8.64 1.50 -4.21
N ALA A 22 9.40 0.55 -4.72
CA ALA A 22 9.78 -0.67 -4.03
C ALA A 22 11.30 -0.85 -4.08
N ARG A 23 11.93 -1.00 -2.91
CA ARG A 23 13.35 -1.30 -2.78
C ARG A 23 13.54 -2.76 -2.44
N LYS A 24 14.39 -3.47 -3.18
CA LYS A 24 14.72 -4.87 -2.90
C LYS A 24 15.60 -4.97 -1.66
N ASN A 25 15.22 -5.85 -0.73
CA ASN A 25 15.95 -6.12 0.50
C ASN A 25 16.92 -7.32 0.33
N PRO A 26 17.93 -7.48 1.21
CA PRO A 26 18.89 -8.58 1.14
C PRO A 26 18.26 -9.98 1.32
N ASP A 27 17.15 -10.06 2.03
CA ASP A 27 16.40 -11.31 2.31
C ASP A 27 15.45 -11.71 1.17
N GLY A 28 15.41 -10.95 0.08
CA GLY A 28 14.53 -11.18 -1.06
C GLY A 28 13.15 -10.52 -0.96
N THR A 29 12.83 -9.88 0.16
CA THR A 29 11.61 -9.08 0.32
C THR A 29 11.74 -7.69 -0.34
N TYR A 30 10.66 -6.92 -0.34
CA TYR A 30 10.66 -5.55 -0.85
C TYR A 30 10.12 -4.58 0.21
N SER A 31 10.82 -3.47 0.38
CA SER A 31 10.36 -2.33 1.18
C SER A 31 9.61 -1.37 0.26
N ILE A 32 8.31 -1.19 0.49
CA ILE A 32 7.45 -0.34 -0.35
C ILE A 32 7.24 1.00 0.34
N THR A 33 7.44 2.09 -0.39
CA THR A 33 7.23 3.45 0.11
C THR A 33 6.29 4.22 -0.80
N GLY A 34 5.26 4.82 -0.22
CA GLY A 34 4.36 5.74 -0.90
C GLY A 34 2.97 5.76 -0.26
N THR A 35 2.07 6.48 -0.90
CA THR A 35 0.67 6.60 -0.47
C THR A 35 -0.23 6.21 -1.61
N LYS A 36 -1.29 5.47 -1.30
CA LYS A 36 -2.38 5.19 -2.22
C LYS A 36 -3.62 5.91 -1.72
N CYS A 37 -4.54 6.22 -2.61
CA CYS A 37 -5.82 6.82 -2.26
C CYS A 37 -6.94 5.96 -2.83
N PHE A 38 -8.14 6.17 -2.30
CA PHE A 38 -9.36 5.52 -2.77
C PHE A 38 -9.31 3.98 -2.72
N ILE A 39 -8.67 3.44 -1.69
CA ILE A 39 -8.62 2.00 -1.45
C ILE A 39 -9.93 1.55 -0.80
N SER A 40 -10.80 0.94 -1.59
CA SER A 40 -12.03 0.31 -1.12
C SER A 40 -11.73 -0.85 -0.17
N ALA A 41 -12.43 -0.89 0.97
CA ALA A 41 -12.15 -1.82 2.07
C ALA A 41 -10.67 -1.79 2.52
N GLY A 42 -10.03 -0.61 2.47
CA GLY A 42 -8.63 -0.45 2.81
C GLY A 42 -8.32 -0.70 4.29
N ASP A 43 -9.32 -0.59 5.17
CA ASP A 43 -9.21 -1.03 6.55
C ASP A 43 -10.60 -1.36 7.13
N HIS A 44 -10.64 -2.37 7.99
CA HIS A 44 -11.82 -2.78 8.75
C HIS A 44 -11.46 -3.85 9.80
N ASN A 45 -12.39 -4.11 10.72
CA ASN A 45 -12.28 -5.15 11.74
C ASN A 45 -13.11 -6.42 11.44
N LEU A 46 -13.53 -6.63 10.19
CA LEU A 46 -14.33 -7.80 9.77
C LEU A 46 -13.51 -9.09 9.59
N THR A 47 -12.19 -8.96 9.45
CA THR A 47 -11.25 -10.08 9.27
C THR A 47 -10.03 -9.86 10.16
N GLU A 48 -9.34 -10.96 10.51
CA GLU A 48 -8.13 -10.89 11.33
C GLU A 48 -6.95 -10.25 10.58
N ASN A 49 -6.90 -10.42 9.25
CA ASN A 49 -5.86 -9.85 8.41
C ASN A 49 -6.46 -9.35 7.09
N ILE A 50 -5.78 -8.38 6.47
CA ILE A 50 -6.13 -7.79 5.17
C ILE A 50 -4.91 -7.90 4.28
N ILE A 51 -5.09 -8.39 3.06
CA ILE A 51 -4.01 -8.53 2.08
C ILE A 51 -4.14 -7.41 1.04
N HIS A 52 -3.18 -6.50 1.01
CA HIS A 52 -3.17 -5.38 0.06
C HIS A 52 -2.34 -5.76 -1.18
N PRO A 53 -2.96 -5.93 -2.36
CA PRO A 53 -2.23 -5.98 -3.62
C PRO A 53 -1.78 -4.56 -3.99
N VAL A 54 -0.50 -4.27 -3.81
CA VAL A 54 0.05 -2.93 -4.02
C VAL A 54 0.83 -2.86 -5.33
N LEU A 55 0.49 -1.90 -6.18
CA LEU A 55 1.27 -1.55 -7.35
C LEU A 55 2.39 -0.56 -6.97
N ALA A 56 3.63 -0.95 -7.24
CA ALA A 56 4.81 -0.12 -7.01
C ALA A 56 5.86 -0.35 -8.11
N ARG A 57 6.74 0.63 -8.28
CA ARG A 57 7.86 0.58 -9.23
C ARG A 57 9.13 0.16 -8.48
N ILE A 58 9.80 -0.90 -8.94
CA ILE A 58 11.09 -1.28 -8.34
C ILE A 58 12.12 -0.21 -8.69
N GLU A 59 12.98 0.14 -7.74
CA GLU A 59 14.09 1.07 -7.99
C GLU A 59 14.95 0.58 -9.18
N GLY A 60 15.01 1.39 -10.24
CA GLY A 60 15.72 1.06 -11.48
C GLY A 60 14.82 0.62 -12.65
N ASP A 61 13.54 0.30 -12.40
CA ASP A 61 12.62 -0.11 -13.47
C ASP A 61 12.20 1.06 -14.38
N PRO A 62 11.97 0.79 -15.69
CA PRO A 62 11.68 1.83 -16.68
C PRO A 62 10.34 2.52 -16.42
N PRO A 63 10.20 3.85 -16.69
CA PRO A 63 8.97 4.61 -16.45
C PRO A 63 7.74 4.06 -17.18
N GLY A 64 6.55 4.48 -16.74
CA GLY A 64 5.28 4.01 -17.28
C GLY A 64 4.87 2.64 -16.73
N THR A 65 3.83 2.06 -17.33
CA THR A 65 3.17 0.84 -16.83
C THR A 65 4.02 -0.42 -16.90
N LYS A 66 4.95 -0.50 -17.85
CA LYS A 66 5.83 -1.67 -18.04
C LYS A 66 6.82 -1.89 -16.89
N GLY A 67 7.15 -0.84 -16.13
CA GLY A 67 8.01 -0.95 -14.94
C GLY A 67 7.24 -1.02 -13.63
N ILE A 68 5.95 -1.34 -13.67
CA ILE A 68 5.14 -1.52 -12.46
C ILE A 68 5.08 -3.00 -12.13
N SER A 69 5.36 -3.31 -10.86
CA SER A 69 5.19 -4.63 -10.28
C SER A 69 4.03 -4.62 -9.29
N ILE A 70 3.47 -5.80 -9.04
CA ILE A 70 2.46 -6.04 -8.02
C ILE A 70 3.09 -6.76 -6.83
N PHE A 71 2.75 -6.30 -5.63
CA PHE A 71 3.26 -6.83 -4.37
C PHE A 71 2.13 -7.26 -3.47
N VAL A 72 2.36 -8.34 -2.72
CA VAL A 72 1.46 -8.80 -1.67
C VAL A 72 1.91 -8.16 -0.36
N VAL A 73 1.10 -7.26 0.19
CA VAL A 73 1.43 -6.54 1.42
C VAL A 73 0.36 -6.82 2.47
N PRO A 74 0.59 -7.75 3.40
CA PRO A 74 -0.38 -8.04 4.44
C PRO A 74 -0.38 -6.95 5.52
N LYS A 75 -1.52 -6.69 6.15
CA LYS A 75 -1.64 -5.79 7.32
C LYS A 75 -0.90 -6.36 8.53
N ILE A 76 -0.97 -7.67 8.73
CA ILE A 76 -0.24 -8.42 9.76
C ILE A 76 0.67 -9.43 9.06
N ARG A 77 1.96 -9.46 9.42
CA ARG A 77 2.94 -10.38 8.80
C ARG A 77 2.56 -11.83 9.10
N ILE A 78 2.87 -12.73 8.17
CA ILE A 78 2.56 -14.16 8.30
C ILE A 78 3.85 -14.90 8.60
N ASN A 79 3.86 -15.69 9.67
CA ASN A 79 5.00 -16.52 10.06
C ASN A 79 5.14 -17.74 9.13
N PRO A 80 6.31 -18.42 9.11
CA PRO A 80 6.52 -19.60 8.26
C PRO A 80 5.54 -20.75 8.51
N ASP A 81 4.95 -20.84 9.69
CA ASP A 81 3.94 -21.84 10.08
C ASP A 81 2.50 -21.44 9.69
N GLY A 82 2.33 -20.27 9.07
CA GLY A 82 1.03 -19.71 8.68
C GLY A 82 0.30 -18.92 9.77
N SER A 83 0.87 -18.82 10.98
CA SER A 83 0.29 -18.01 12.05
C SER A 83 0.47 -16.50 11.79
N LEU A 84 -0.39 -15.69 12.39
CA LEU A 84 -0.26 -14.23 12.36
C LEU A 84 0.86 -13.77 13.31
N GLY A 85 1.79 -13.00 12.79
CA GLY A 85 2.89 -12.39 13.53
C GLY A 85 2.63 -10.92 13.85
N GLU A 86 3.68 -10.10 13.75
CA GLU A 86 3.62 -8.67 14.07
C GLU A 86 2.90 -7.84 13.00
N PRO A 87 2.26 -6.70 13.38
CA PRO A 87 1.73 -5.74 12.43
C PRO A 87 2.78 -5.31 11.40
N ASN A 88 2.35 -5.10 10.17
CA ASN A 88 3.15 -4.52 9.10
C ASN A 88 3.02 -2.99 9.11
N ASP A 89 3.86 -2.32 8.32
CA ASP A 89 3.95 -0.86 8.26
C ASP A 89 2.89 -0.23 7.32
N VAL A 90 1.75 -0.90 7.12
CA VAL A 90 0.61 -0.39 6.34
C VAL A 90 -0.36 0.27 7.30
N VAL A 91 -0.58 1.57 7.11
CA VAL A 91 -1.47 2.38 7.95
C VAL A 91 -2.48 3.11 7.11
N THR A 92 -3.70 3.23 7.62
CA THR A 92 -4.73 4.10 7.05
C THR A 92 -4.54 5.52 7.55
N GLY A 93 -4.20 6.43 6.65
CA GLY A 93 -4.06 7.85 6.92
C GLY A 93 -5.39 8.59 7.02
N GLY A 94 -6.45 8.08 6.40
CA GLY A 94 -7.80 8.65 6.49
C GLY A 94 -8.88 7.80 5.84
N ILE A 95 -10.14 8.14 6.12
CA ILE A 95 -11.32 7.54 5.49
C ILE A 95 -12.09 8.65 4.77
N GLU A 96 -12.42 8.41 3.50
CA GLU A 96 -13.08 9.41 2.66
C GLU A 96 -14.56 9.62 3.03
N SER A 97 -14.96 10.88 3.12
CA SER A 97 -16.37 11.31 3.27
C SER A 97 -17.08 11.32 1.93
N LYS A 98 -17.56 10.15 1.51
CA LYS A 98 -18.25 9.93 0.23
C LYS A 98 -19.71 10.39 0.27
N MET A 99 -20.30 10.62 -0.91
CA MET A 99 -21.75 10.89 -1.05
C MET A 99 -22.62 9.67 -0.67
N GLY A 100 -22.11 8.45 -0.88
CA GLY A 100 -22.80 7.19 -0.58
C GLY A 100 -21.81 6.05 -0.37
N ILE A 101 -22.32 4.81 -0.27
CA ILE A 101 -21.51 3.60 0.03
C ILE A 101 -20.71 3.78 1.34
N HIS A 102 -21.36 4.34 2.37
CA HIS A 102 -20.71 4.66 3.65
C HIS A 102 -20.27 3.40 4.40
N GLY A 103 -20.93 2.25 4.19
CA GLY A 103 -20.55 0.97 4.78
C GLY A 103 -19.24 0.37 4.22
N ASN A 104 -18.69 0.94 3.14
CA ASN A 104 -17.37 0.56 2.63
C ASN A 104 -16.35 1.62 3.04
N ALA A 105 -15.36 1.24 3.86
CA ALA A 105 -14.25 2.09 4.23
C ALA A 105 -13.37 2.34 3.00
N THR A 106 -13.39 3.57 2.48
CA THR A 106 -12.52 3.99 1.39
C THR A 106 -11.38 4.77 2.01
N CYS A 107 -10.16 4.24 1.86
CA CYS A 107 -9.02 4.67 2.64
C CYS A 107 -7.94 5.34 1.78
N THR A 108 -7.19 6.21 2.44
CA THR A 108 -5.88 6.71 1.98
C THR A 108 -4.79 6.16 2.89
#